data_AF-A0A6B2C6W1-F1
#
_entry.id   AF-A0A6B2C6W1-F1
#
_cell.length_a   1.000
_cell.length_b   1.000
_cell.length_c   1.000
_cell.angle_alpha   90.00
_cell.angle_beta   90.00
_cell.angle_gamma   90.00
#
_symmetry.space_group_name_H-M   'P 1'
#
loop_
_entity.id
_entity.type
_entity.pdbx_description
1 polymer ?
#
loop_
_entity_poly.entity_id
_entity_poly.type
_entity_poly.pdbx_seq_one_letter_code
_entity_poly.pdbx_strand_id
1 'polypeptide(L)'
;ILSDENNIGLNILNKSLLIQYRVRLKGEEKTVEEGPWSEEYLPMETVFVSLILCRDYKSDGGSKSGVEICEEFKKEIDKKTIYVGGRETIGRGLAKLFII
;
A
#
# COMPACT_ATOMS: atom_id res chain seq x y z
N ILE A 1 -3.17 -9.41 12.41
CA ILE A 1 -2.73 -9.06 13.77
C ILE A 1 -3.51 -9.97 14.70
N LEU A 2 -2.83 -10.84 15.45
CA LEU A 2 -3.51 -11.66 16.46
C LEU A 2 -4.03 -10.70 17.53
N SER A 3 -5.30 -10.80 17.91
CA SER A 3 -5.83 -10.04 19.04
C SER A 3 -5.10 -10.53 20.30
N ASP A 4 -4.32 -9.64 20.92
CA ASP A 4 -3.88 -9.87 22.29
C ASP A 4 -5.08 -9.76 23.23
N GLU A 5 -5.00 -10.38 24.42
CA GLU A 5 -6.12 -10.45 25.37
C GLU A 5 -6.76 -9.08 25.68
N ASN A 6 -5.98 -8.00 25.55
CA ASN A 6 -6.40 -6.64 25.87
C ASN A 6 -6.36 -5.64 24.68
N ASN A 7 -6.18 -6.11 23.44
CA ASN A 7 -6.08 -5.27 22.24
C ASN A 7 -5.03 -4.13 22.32
N ILE A 8 -3.99 -4.28 23.14
CA ILE A 8 -2.93 -3.29 23.33
C ILE A 8 -2.20 -3.08 22.01
N GLY A 9 -1.91 -4.16 21.27
CA GLY A 9 -1.23 -4.06 19.98
C GLY A 9 -2.04 -3.27 18.96
N LEU A 10 -3.34 -3.52 18.89
CA LEU A 10 -4.24 -2.78 18.00
C LEU A 10 -4.34 -1.30 18.40
N ASN A 11 -4.39 -0.99 19.69
CA ASN A 11 -4.42 0.39 20.18
C ASN A 11 -3.15 1.17 19.84
N ILE A 12 -1.98 0.53 19.93
CA ILE A 12 -0.72 1.15 19.52
C ILE A 12 -0.75 1.43 18.02
N LEU A 13 -1.11 0.44 17.21
CA LEU A 13 -1.20 0.59 15.75
C LEU A 13 -2.15 1.72 15.34
N ASN A 14 -3.36 1.76 15.91
CA ASN A 14 -4.33 2.80 15.61
C ASN A 14 -3.81 4.21 15.96
N LYS A 15 -3.02 4.33 17.04
CA LYS A 15 -2.40 5.61 17.42
C LYS A 15 -1.16 5.95 16.60
N SER A 16 -0.55 4.98 15.93
CA SER A 16 0.58 5.21 15.01
C SER A 16 0.13 5.73 13.65
N LEU A 17 -1.15 5.59 13.29
CA LEU A 17 -1.68 6.08 12.01
C LEU A 17 -1.73 7.61 11.98
N LEU A 18 -1.53 8.17 10.80
CA LEU A 18 -1.49 9.61 10.58
C LEU A 18 -2.86 10.10 10.10
N ILE A 19 -3.58 10.81 10.96
CA ILE A 19 -4.83 11.49 10.58
C ILE A 19 -4.53 12.91 10.14
N GLN A 20 -4.73 13.20 8.86
CA GLN A 20 -4.50 14.51 8.26
C GLN A 20 -5.83 15.16 7.86
N TYR A 21 -6.12 16.33 8.42
CA TYR A 21 -7.26 17.15 7.98
C TYR A 21 -6.88 17.96 6.76
N ARG A 22 -7.81 18.05 5.81
CA ARG A 22 -7.65 18.80 4.56
C ARG A 22 -8.87 19.66 4.28
N VAL A 23 -8.61 20.71 3.51
CA VAL A 23 -9.60 21.64 3.01
C VAL A 23 -9.27 21.96 1.56
N ARG A 24 -10.28 22.38 0.80
CA ARG A 24 -10.11 23.08 -0.47
C ARG A 24 -10.25 24.57 -0.20
N LEU A 25 -9.34 25.38 -0.73
CA LEU A 25 -9.41 26.84 -0.62
C LEU A 25 -9.99 27.43 -1.90
N LYS A 26 -10.77 28.51 -1.75
CA LYS A 26 -11.10 29.40 -2.85
C LYS A 26 -9.82 30.13 -3.27
N GLY A 27 -9.51 30.10 -4.57
CA GLY A 27 -8.26 30.67 -5.09
C GLY A 27 -8.09 32.17 -4.80
N GLU A 28 -9.15 32.95 -4.97
CA GLU A 28 -9.10 34.42 -4.87
C GLU A 28 -9.17 34.94 -3.41
N GLU A 29 -10.06 34.36 -2.60
CA GLU A 29 -10.38 34.86 -1.25
C GLU A 29 -9.46 34.27 -0.17
N LYS A 30 -8.71 33.20 -0.48
CA LYS A 30 -7.94 32.40 0.50
C LYS A 30 -8.79 31.92 1.69
N THR A 31 -10.09 31.75 1.48
CA THR A 31 -11.04 31.18 2.44
C THR A 31 -11.32 29.73 2.09
N VAL A 32 -11.85 28.97 3.05
CA VAL A 32 -12.24 27.57 2.82
C VAL A 32 -13.45 27.53 1.88
N GLU A 33 -13.34 26.75 0.82
CA GLU A 33 -14.43 26.43 -0.11
C GLU A 33 -15.14 25.14 0.30
N GLU A 34 -14.37 24.09 0.58
CA GLU A 34 -14.86 22.75 0.87
C GLU A 34 -14.07 22.11 2.02
N GLY A 35 -14.76 21.37 2.88
CA GLY A 35 -14.21 20.68 4.03
C GLY A 35 -14.58 21.30 5.39
N PRO A 36 -13.88 20.92 6.47
CA PRO A 36 -12.75 19.99 6.49
C PRO A 36 -13.18 18.53 6.28
N TRP A 37 -12.30 17.73 5.69
CA TRP A 37 -12.38 16.27 5.74
C TRP A 37 -11.09 15.68 6.30
N SER A 38 -11.16 14.47 6.83
CA SER A 38 -10.00 13.73 7.33
C SER A 38 -9.57 12.65 6.33
N GLU A 39 -8.26 12.45 6.23
CA GLU A 39 -7.64 11.35 5.50
C GLU A 39 -6.68 10.63 6.44
N GLU A 40 -6.73 9.31 6.43
CA GLU A 40 -5.84 8.45 7.20
C GLU A 40 -4.70 7.93 6.32
N TYR A 41 -3.48 8.01 6.84
CA TYR A 41 -2.28 7.58 6.15
C TYR A 41 -1.46 6.64 7.03
N LEU A 42 -0.81 5.69 6.36
CA LEU A 42 0.23 4.87 6.96
C LEU A 42 1.51 5.71 7.11
N PRO A 43 2.23 5.60 8.25
CA PRO A 43 3.54 6.21 8.41
C PRO A 43 4.54 5.72 7.37
N MET A 44 5.52 6.57 7.05
CA MET A 44 6.69 6.15 6.28
C MET A 44 7.40 4.99 7.00
N GLU A 45 8.10 4.16 6.22
CA GLU A 45 8.84 2.99 6.73
C GLU A 45 7.97 1.88 7.35
N THR A 46 6.64 1.95 7.20
CA THR A 46 5.77 0.82 7.52
C THR A 46 6.09 -0.36 6.61
N VAL A 47 6.40 -1.51 7.21
CA VAL A 47 6.68 -2.76 6.47
C VAL A 47 5.41 -3.59 6.34
N PHE A 48 5.01 -3.88 5.10
CA PHE A 48 3.95 -4.82 4.79
C PHE A 48 4.52 -6.18 4.40
N VAL A 49 3.79 -7.23 4.76
CA VAL A 49 4.07 -8.59 4.32
C VAL A 49 2.85 -9.11 3.59
N SER A 50 3.06 -9.65 2.39
CA SER A 50 2.03 -10.26 1.55
C SER A 50 2.54 -11.57 0.97
N LEU A 51 1.63 -12.45 0.60
CA LEU A 51 1.94 -13.73 -0.01
C LEU A 51 1.47 -13.72 -1.47
N ILE A 52 2.38 -14.08 -2.37
CA ILE A 52 2.08 -14.26 -3.79
C ILE A 52 2.13 -15.75 -4.08
N LEU A 53 1.02 -16.29 -4.59
CA LEU A 53 0.87 -17.70 -4.92
C LEU A 53 0.87 -17.87 -6.44
N CYS A 54 1.85 -18.61 -6.95
CA CYS A 54 1.91 -18.99 -8.35
C CYS A 54 1.37 -20.40 -8.54
N ARG A 55 0.57 -20.59 -9.59
CA ARG A 55 -0.02 -21.88 -9.96
C ARG A 55 0.39 -22.23 -11.38
N ASP A 56 0.42 -23.51 -11.69
CA ASP A 56 0.62 -23.98 -13.05
C ASP A 56 -0.41 -23.35 -13.99
N TYR A 57 0.06 -22.94 -15.17
CA TYR A 57 -0.76 -22.34 -16.21
C TYR A 57 -0.65 -23.17 -17.47
N LYS A 58 -1.80 -23.53 -18.05
CA LYS A 58 -1.89 -24.19 -19.36
C LYS A 58 -2.81 -23.38 -20.26
N SER A 59 -2.35 -23.11 -21.47
CA SER A 59 -3.09 -22.44 -22.53
C SER A 59 -2.80 -23.12 -23.86
N ASP A 60 -3.61 -22.85 -24.89
CA ASP A 60 -3.47 -23.47 -26.22
C ASP A 60 -2.08 -23.19 -26.86
N GLY A 61 -1.39 -22.14 -26.40
CA GLY A 61 -0.04 -21.77 -26.81
C GLY A 61 1.12 -22.27 -25.92
N GLY A 62 0.85 -23.07 -24.88
CA GLY A 62 1.90 -23.65 -24.03
C GLY A 62 1.53 -23.82 -22.55
N SER A 63 2.41 -24.48 -21.80
CA SER A 63 2.29 -24.67 -20.36
C SER A 63 3.50 -24.10 -19.62
N LYS A 64 3.27 -23.40 -18.51
CA LYS A 64 4.31 -22.98 -17.56
C LYS A 64 4.02 -23.53 -16.17
N SER A 65 5.08 -23.93 -15.47
CA SER A 65 4.96 -24.32 -14.07
C SER A 65 4.77 -23.09 -13.17
N GLY A 66 4.09 -23.25 -12.04
CA GLY A 66 3.93 -22.18 -11.04
C GLY A 66 5.28 -21.70 -10.51
N VAL A 67 6.26 -22.60 -10.42
CA VAL A 67 7.63 -22.27 -10.00
C VAL A 67 8.29 -21.31 -11.00
N GLU A 68 8.21 -21.59 -12.30
CA GLU A 68 8.72 -20.70 -13.35
C GLU A 68 8.05 -19.31 -13.30
N ILE A 69 6.74 -19.27 -13.10
CA ILE A 69 6.00 -17.99 -13.03
C ILE A 69 6.46 -17.16 -11.83
N CYS A 70 6.68 -17.78 -10.67
CA CYS A 70 7.17 -17.08 -9.48
C CYS A 70 8.62 -16.62 -9.62
N GLU A 71 9.47 -17.42 -10.25
CA GLU A 71 10.85 -17.05 -10.61
C GLU A 71 10.89 -15.84 -11.54
N GLU A 72 10.08 -15.84 -12.61
CA GLU A 72 9.96 -14.72 -13.55
C GLU A 72 9.44 -13.47 -12.85
N PHE A 73 8.36 -13.60 -12.08
CA PHE A 73 7.78 -12.50 -11.32
C PHE A 73 8.77 -11.91 -10.32
N LYS A 74 9.51 -12.75 -9.58
CA LYS A 74 10.54 -12.32 -8.64
C LYS A 74 11.63 -11.52 -9.35
N LYS A 75 12.14 -12.01 -10.49
CA LYS A 75 13.16 -11.31 -11.29
C LYS A 75 12.68 -9.95 -11.77
N GLU A 76 11.41 -9.86 -12.17
CA GLU A 76 10.84 -8.62 -12.68
C GLU A 76 10.49 -7.62 -11.58
N ILE A 77 10.06 -8.02 -10.40
CA ILE A 77 9.53 -7.08 -9.41
C ILE A 77 10.47 -6.82 -8.23
N ASP A 78 11.43 -7.70 -7.94
CA ASP A 78 12.26 -7.58 -6.76
C ASP A 78 13.02 -6.24 -6.75
N LYS A 79 13.03 -5.59 -5.59
CA LYS A 79 13.65 -4.27 -5.34
C LYS A 79 13.09 -3.12 -6.18
N LYS A 80 12.02 -3.31 -6.96
CA LYS A 80 11.35 -2.21 -7.66
C LYS A 80 10.55 -1.34 -6.69
N THR A 81 10.43 -0.08 -7.07
CA THR A 81 9.60 0.91 -6.38
C THR A 81 8.30 1.09 -7.16
N ILE A 82 7.16 1.03 -6.49
CA ILE A 82 5.84 1.18 -7.08
C ILE A 82 5.00 2.18 -6.29
N TYR A 83 3.94 2.72 -6.91
CA TYR A 83 2.89 3.45 -6.21
C TYR A 83 1.75 2.51 -5.86
N VAL A 84 1.29 2.57 -4.62
CA VAL A 84 0.17 1.78 -4.09
C VAL A 84 -0.87 2.73 -3.48
N GLY A 85 -2.13 2.53 -3.86
CA GLY A 85 -3.25 3.32 -3.37
C GLY A 85 -3.47 4.61 -4.15
N GLY A 86 -4.15 5.57 -3.51
CA GLY A 86 -4.49 6.86 -4.10
C GLY A 86 -3.56 7.99 -3.67
N ARG A 87 -3.92 9.23 -4.05
CA ARG A 87 -3.20 10.46 -3.68
C ARG A 87 -1.73 10.49 -4.16
N GLU A 88 -1.44 9.79 -5.26
CA GLU A 88 -0.13 9.79 -5.93
C GLU A 88 0.35 11.21 -6.29
N THR A 89 -0.55 12.08 -6.75
CA THR A 89 -0.22 13.45 -7.18
C THR A 89 0.31 14.35 -6.06
N ILE A 90 0.10 13.98 -4.79
CA ILE A 90 0.66 14.67 -3.63
C ILE A 90 1.79 13.85 -2.96
N GLY A 91 2.35 12.87 -3.68
CA GLY A 91 3.50 12.08 -3.25
C GLY A 91 3.19 10.96 -2.26
N ARG A 92 1.94 10.50 -2.16
CA ARG A 92 1.56 9.38 -1.28
C ARG A 92 1.59 8.04 -2.03
N GLY A 93 1.90 6.96 -1.32
CA GLY A 93 1.81 5.59 -1.83
C GLY A 93 3.10 4.99 -2.40
N LEU A 94 4.22 5.72 -2.41
CA LEU A 94 5.50 5.18 -2.88
C LEU A 94 6.00 4.06 -1.93
N ALA A 95 6.18 2.86 -2.46
CA ALA A 95 6.61 1.69 -1.71
C ALA A 95 7.71 0.93 -2.46
N LYS A 96 8.65 0.33 -1.72
CA LYS A 96 9.68 -0.55 -2.28
C LYS A 96 9.32 -2.00 -1.98
N LEU A 97 9.39 -2.84 -3.01
CA LEU A 97 9.11 -4.26 -2.90
C LEU A 97 10.37 -5.06 -2.63
N PHE A 98 10.25 -6.06 -1.77
CA PHE A 98 11.28 -7.05 -1.49
C PHE A 98 10.63 -8.43 -1.59
N ILE A 99 11.11 -9.25 -2.53
CA ILE A 99 10.61 -10.61 -2.71
C ILE A 99 11.64 -11.57 -2.13
N ILE A 100 11.24 -12.26 -1.07
CA ILE A 100 12.06 -13.24 -0.34
C ILE A 100 11.91 -14.60 -1.00
#